data_AF-A0A8J2PCB0-F1
#
_entry.id   AF-A0A8J2PCB0-F1
#
_cell.length_a   1.000
_cell.length_b   1.000
_cell.length_c   1.000
_cell.angle_alpha   90.00
_cell.angle_beta   90.00
_cell.angle_gamma   90.00
#
_symmetry.space_group_name_H-M   'P 1'
#
loop_
_entity.id
_entity.type
_entity.pdbx_description
1 polymer ?
#
loop_
_entity_poly.entity_id
_entity_poly.type
_entity_poly.pdbx_seq_one_letter_code
_entity_poly.pdbx_strand_id
1 'polypeptide(L)'
;MFLIRDWNTSGFEHGAAGGQGFIRKCMASNPRMSEQATRNRKLIQYNFEDYNAYLMPLPGKKVVSKEFSGSIGEMKEEFRNHVEKFVMNLVADIAPKRFGTTVACRKTFFDTFEKLLVAFNVEDMPSPASILQVTVYIALDAQIRKL
;
A
#
# COMPACT_ATOMS: atom_id res chain seq x y z
N MET A 1 -2.84 -0.33 2.35
CA MET A 1 -3.46 -1.65 2.04
C MET A 1 -2.38 -2.72 2.04
N PHE A 2 -2.55 -3.78 2.84
CA PHE A 2 -1.70 -4.97 2.84
C PHE A 2 -2.42 -6.10 2.09
N LEU A 3 -1.86 -6.55 0.97
CA LEU A 3 -2.39 -7.70 0.23
C LEU A 3 -1.62 -8.97 0.64
N ILE A 4 -2.26 -9.85 1.41
CA ILE A 4 -1.64 -11.10 1.85
C ILE A 4 -1.98 -12.18 0.84
N ARG A 5 -0.97 -12.70 0.15
CA ARG A 5 -1.10 -13.73 -0.88
C ARG A 5 -1.11 -15.12 -0.27
N ASP A 6 -1.74 -16.05 -0.97
CA ASP A 6 -1.74 -17.49 -0.66
C ASP A 6 -2.18 -17.80 0.78
N TRP A 7 -3.15 -17.04 1.29
CA TRP A 7 -3.71 -17.24 2.61
C TRP A 7 -4.36 -18.62 2.68
N ASN A 8 -3.90 -19.43 3.64
CA ASN A 8 -4.31 -20.82 3.83
C ASN A 8 -4.46 -21.20 5.31
N THR A 9 -4.37 -20.21 6.20
CA THR A 9 -4.33 -20.41 7.65
C THR A 9 -5.73 -20.28 8.24
N SER A 10 -6.05 -21.09 9.24
CA SER A 10 -7.30 -20.99 9.98
C SER A 10 -7.37 -19.73 10.85
N GLY A 11 -8.58 -19.19 11.04
CA GLY A 11 -8.85 -18.11 12.00
C GLY A 11 -9.29 -16.78 11.39
N PHE A 12 -9.08 -16.55 10.08
CA PHE A 12 -9.64 -15.41 9.36
C PHE A 12 -10.08 -15.84 7.97
N GLU A 13 -11.26 -15.39 7.55
CA GLU A 13 -11.83 -15.67 6.23
C GLU A 13 -11.11 -14.88 5.13
N HIS A 14 -11.17 -15.36 3.89
CA HIS A 14 -10.65 -14.63 2.74
C HIS A 14 -11.37 -13.28 2.54
N GLY A 15 -10.65 -12.32 1.96
CA GLY A 15 -11.18 -11.00 1.63
C GLY A 15 -10.88 -9.90 2.66
N ALA A 16 -11.59 -8.78 2.51
CA ALA A 16 -11.35 -7.57 3.29
C ALA A 16 -11.77 -7.71 4.76
N ALA A 17 -12.88 -8.40 5.05
CA ALA A 17 -13.39 -8.55 6.41
C ALA A 17 -12.42 -9.34 7.30
N GLY A 18 -11.99 -10.53 6.84
CA GLY A 18 -10.98 -11.31 7.57
C GLY A 18 -9.63 -10.61 7.60
N GLY A 19 -9.25 -9.92 6.52
CA GLY A 19 -8.04 -9.09 6.50
C GLY A 19 -8.04 -7.98 7.55
N GLN A 20 -9.18 -7.33 7.77
CA GLN A 20 -9.30 -6.30 8.81
C GLN A 20 -9.16 -6.87 10.21
N GLY A 21 -9.73 -8.05 10.47
CA GLY A 21 -9.50 -8.78 11.73
C GLY A 21 -8.03 -9.15 11.92
N PHE A 22 -7.39 -9.66 10.87
CA PHE A 22 -6.00 -10.07 10.89
C PHE A 22 -5.05 -8.90 11.16
N ILE A 23 -5.16 -7.80 10.42
CA ILE A 23 -4.27 -6.65 10.59
C ILE A 23 -4.42 -5.99 11.96
N ARG A 24 -5.65 -5.92 12.50
CA ARG A 24 -5.89 -5.44 13.87
C ARG A 24 -5.16 -6.30 14.90
N LYS A 25 -5.20 -7.62 14.75
CA LYS A 25 -4.44 -8.55 15.60
C LYS A 25 -2.93 -8.35 15.46
N CYS A 26 -2.42 -8.14 14.25
CA CYS A 26 -1.01 -7.87 14.00
C CYS A 26 -0.52 -6.55 14.63
N MET A 27 -1.37 -5.52 14.61
CA MET A 27 -1.07 -4.18 15.11
C MET A 27 -1.28 -4.04 16.63
N ALA A 28 -1.95 -4.99 17.28
CA ALA A 28 -2.13 -4.98 18.73
C ALA A 28 -0.78 -5.00 19.47
N SER A 29 -0.64 -4.15 20.50
CA SER A 29 0.56 -4.10 21.33
C SER A 29 0.66 -5.32 22.24
N ASN A 30 1.87 -5.87 22.39
CA ASN A 30 2.14 -6.96 23.34
C ASN A 30 3.42 -6.63 24.12
N PRO A 31 3.43 -6.75 25.46
CA PRO A 31 4.59 -6.47 26.31
C PRO A 31 5.86 -7.28 25.96
N ARG A 32 5.73 -8.41 25.25
CA ARG A 32 6.85 -9.26 24.82
C ARG A 32 7.46 -8.84 23.48
N MET A 33 6.90 -7.82 22.81
CA MET A 33 7.43 -7.33 21.53
C MET A 33 8.76 -6.60 21.72
N SER A 34 9.65 -6.71 20.73
CA SER A 34 10.87 -5.90 20.71
C SER A 34 10.56 -4.41 20.58
N GLU A 35 11.49 -3.57 21.02
CA GLU A 35 11.37 -2.12 20.91
C GLU A 35 11.18 -1.69 19.44
N GLN A 36 11.94 -2.28 18.51
CA GLN A 36 11.81 -2.00 17.09
C GLN A 36 10.41 -2.35 16.54
N ALA A 37 9.86 -3.50 16.92
CA ALA A 37 8.54 -3.93 16.48
C ALA A 37 7.43 -3.02 17.03
N THR A 38 7.60 -2.51 18.26
CA THR A 38 6.70 -1.55 18.87
C THR A 38 6.79 -0.19 18.18
N ARG A 39 8.01 0.29 17.90
CA ARG A 39 8.27 1.54 17.18
C ARG A 39 7.66 1.52 15.78
N ASN A 40 7.84 0.44 15.03
CA ASN A 40 7.29 0.30 13.69
C ASN A 40 5.76 0.39 13.67
N ARG A 41 5.06 -0.21 14.64
CA ARG A 41 3.59 -0.12 14.74
C ARG A 41 3.13 1.33 14.97
N LYS A 42 3.79 2.04 15.89
CA LYS A 42 3.53 3.47 16.13
C LYS A 42 3.76 4.30 14.88
N LEU A 43 4.85 4.04 14.15
CA LEU A 43 5.16 4.75 12.90
C LEU A 43 4.13 4.47 11.80
N ILE A 44 3.64 3.24 11.67
CA ILE A 44 2.58 2.92 10.70
C ILE A 44 1.30 3.67 11.05
N GLN A 45 0.88 3.65 12.32
CA GLN A 45 -0.33 4.36 12.77
C GLN A 45 -0.21 5.88 12.64
N TYR A 46 1.01 6.42 12.75
CA TYR A 46 1.25 7.85 12.63
C TYR A 46 1.37 8.34 11.17
N ASN A 47 2.00 7.56 10.29
CA ASN A 47 2.33 8.00 8.93
C ASN A 47 1.26 7.68 7.87
N PHE A 48 0.31 6.80 8.17
CA PHE A 48 -0.75 6.41 7.23
C PHE A 48 -2.12 6.78 7.79
N GLU A 49 -2.94 7.46 6.97
CA GLU A 49 -4.32 7.80 7.32
C GLU A 49 -5.19 6.56 7.60
N ASP A 50 -4.94 5.49 6.85
CA ASP A 50 -5.61 4.21 7.04
C ASP A 50 -4.67 3.03 6.73
N TYR A 51 -4.91 1.91 7.42
CA TYR A 51 -4.25 0.63 7.19
C TYR A 51 -5.28 -0.51 7.22
N ASN A 52 -5.49 -1.10 6.05
CA ASN A 52 -6.37 -2.26 5.88
C ASN A 52 -5.59 -3.43 5.29
N ALA A 53 -6.13 -4.65 5.41
CA ALA A 53 -5.59 -5.81 4.74
C ALA A 53 -6.66 -6.60 3.97
N TYR A 54 -6.21 -7.34 2.97
CA TYR A 54 -7.03 -8.27 2.19
C TYR A 54 -6.33 -9.63 2.15
N LEU A 55 -7.07 -10.68 2.53
CA LEU A 55 -6.55 -12.06 2.55
C LEU A 55 -6.93 -12.75 1.23
N MET A 56 -5.94 -12.98 0.38
CA MET A 56 -6.15 -13.58 -0.94
C MET A 56 -5.95 -15.10 -0.84
N PRO A 57 -6.88 -15.93 -1.31
CA PRO A 57 -6.72 -17.38 -1.33
C PRO A 57 -5.59 -17.82 -2.27
N LEU A 58 -5.24 -19.10 -2.25
CA LEU A 58 -4.30 -19.66 -3.23
C LEU A 58 -4.87 -19.58 -4.66
N PRO A 59 -4.05 -19.23 -5.66
CA PRO A 59 -4.49 -19.08 -7.05
C PRO A 59 -4.78 -20.41 -7.77
N GLY A 60 -4.32 -21.53 -7.20
CA GLY A 60 -4.46 -22.88 -7.78
C GLY A 60 -3.15 -23.41 -8.37
N LYS A 61 -3.02 -24.74 -8.47
CA LYS A 61 -1.76 -25.42 -8.84
C LYS A 61 -1.22 -25.01 -10.22
N LYS A 62 -2.11 -24.77 -11.19
CA LYS A 62 -1.72 -24.34 -12.54
C LYS A 62 -1.06 -22.97 -12.54
N VAL A 63 -1.57 -22.01 -11.76
CA VAL A 63 -1.01 -20.66 -11.68
C VAL A 63 0.38 -20.66 -11.04
N VAL A 64 0.65 -21.61 -10.14
CA VAL A 64 1.95 -21.78 -9.50
C VAL A 64 2.96 -22.50 -10.42
N SER A 65 2.50 -23.19 -11.47
CA SER A 65 3.39 -23.90 -12.40
C SER A 65 3.98 -22.95 -13.44
N LYS A 66 5.09 -23.38 -14.07
CA LYS A 66 5.75 -22.64 -15.16
C LYS A 66 4.94 -22.61 -16.46
N GLU A 67 3.83 -23.35 -16.51
CA GLU A 67 2.97 -23.52 -17.70
C GLU A 67 1.76 -22.57 -17.68
N PHE A 68 1.64 -21.73 -16.66
CA PHE A 68 0.55 -20.78 -16.56
C PHE A 68 0.59 -19.78 -17.73
N SER A 69 -0.47 -19.77 -18.52
CA SER A 69 -0.57 -18.91 -19.72
C SER A 69 -1.00 -17.48 -19.42
N GLY A 70 -1.33 -17.16 -18.17
CA GLY A 70 -2.01 -15.91 -17.80
C GLY A 70 -3.53 -15.97 -17.92
N SER A 71 -4.09 -17.06 -18.45
CA SER A 71 -5.54 -17.19 -18.65
C SER A 71 -6.32 -17.27 -17.35
N ILE A 72 -7.38 -16.46 -17.24
CA ILE A 72 -8.32 -16.46 -16.11
C ILE A 72 -8.96 -17.86 -15.93
N GLY A 73 -9.17 -18.61 -17.02
CA GLY A 73 -9.74 -19.96 -16.97
C GLY A 73 -8.90 -20.96 -16.17
N GLU A 74 -7.60 -20.72 -16.03
CA GLU A 74 -6.66 -21.62 -15.35
C GLU A 74 -6.53 -21.35 -13.85
N MET A 75 -7.12 -20.26 -13.38
CA MET A 75 -7.16 -19.89 -11.96
C MET A 75 -8.29 -20.63 -11.25
N LYS A 76 -8.07 -20.95 -9.96
CA LYS A 76 -9.13 -21.49 -9.09
C LYS A 76 -10.28 -20.48 -8.98
N GLU A 77 -11.52 -20.96 -9.08
CA GLU A 77 -12.71 -20.10 -9.08
C GLU A 77 -12.80 -19.15 -7.89
N GLU A 78 -12.58 -19.68 -6.68
CA GLU A 78 -12.54 -18.89 -5.46
C GLU A 78 -11.53 -17.72 -5.54
N PHE A 79 -10.34 -17.96 -6.11
CA PHE A 79 -9.33 -16.92 -6.30
C PHE A 79 -9.80 -15.86 -7.29
N ARG A 80 -10.41 -16.25 -8.41
CA ARG A 80 -10.96 -15.31 -9.40
C ARG A 80 -11.98 -14.38 -8.77
N ASN A 81 -12.92 -14.95 -8.01
CA ASN A 81 -13.96 -14.19 -7.33
C ASN A 81 -13.35 -13.18 -6.33
N HIS A 82 -12.28 -13.56 -5.63
CA HIS A 82 -11.58 -12.65 -4.72
C HIS A 82 -10.75 -11.59 -5.44
N VAL A 83 -10.13 -11.90 -6.59
CA VAL A 83 -9.43 -10.92 -7.42
C VAL A 83 -10.40 -9.88 -7.96
N GLU A 84 -11.54 -10.32 -8.51
CA GLU A 84 -12.58 -9.42 -9.01
C GLU A 84 -13.06 -8.48 -7.91
N LYS A 85 -13.48 -9.02 -6.76
CA LYS A 85 -13.91 -8.21 -5.59
C LYS A 85 -12.82 -7.24 -5.12
N PHE A 86 -11.56 -7.69 -5.06
CA PHE A 86 -10.44 -6.84 -4.63
C PHE A 86 -10.22 -5.67 -5.59
N VAL A 87 -10.19 -5.93 -6.90
CA VAL A 87 -9.99 -4.90 -7.92
C VAL A 87 -11.16 -3.92 -7.92
N MET A 88 -12.41 -4.41 -7.86
CA MET A 88 -13.60 -3.54 -7.80
C MET A 88 -13.57 -2.62 -6.58
N ASN A 89 -13.18 -3.13 -5.42
CA ASN A 89 -13.04 -2.30 -4.21
C ASN A 89 -11.94 -1.25 -4.35
N LEU A 90 -10.82 -1.57 -5.01
CA LEU A 90 -9.71 -0.65 -5.20
C LEU A 90 -10.05 0.51 -6.15
N VAL A 91 -10.86 0.25 -7.18
CA VAL A 91 -11.24 1.27 -8.17
C VAL A 91 -12.51 2.04 -7.79
N ALA A 92 -13.32 1.54 -6.85
CA ALA A 92 -14.54 2.22 -6.41
C ALA A 92 -14.25 3.47 -5.56
N ASP A 93 -13.17 3.47 -4.78
CA ASP A 93 -12.82 4.57 -3.87
C ASP A 93 -11.41 5.10 -4.17
N ILE A 94 -11.27 5.70 -5.35
CA ILE A 94 -10.00 6.28 -5.80
C ILE A 94 -9.79 7.63 -5.11
N ALA A 95 -8.97 7.63 -4.07
CA ALA A 95 -8.52 8.87 -3.44
C ALA A 95 -7.53 9.62 -4.35
N PRO A 96 -7.72 10.93 -4.59
CA PRO A 96 -6.75 11.71 -5.33
C PRO A 96 -5.44 11.82 -4.54
N LYS A 97 -4.30 11.76 -5.23
CA LYS A 97 -2.98 11.92 -4.59
C LYS A 97 -2.87 13.30 -3.96
N ARG A 98 -2.47 13.35 -2.69
CA ARG A 98 -2.18 14.59 -1.96
C ARG A 98 -0.71 14.67 -1.54
N PHE A 99 -0.20 15.89 -1.50
CA PHE A 99 1.07 16.23 -0.87
C PHE A 99 0.76 17.30 0.20
N GLY A 100 0.79 16.90 1.47
CA GLY A 100 0.18 17.71 2.54
C GLY A 100 -1.32 17.86 2.31
N THR A 101 -1.83 19.09 2.35
CA THR A 101 -3.24 19.41 2.09
C THR A 101 -3.55 19.61 0.60
N THR A 102 -2.52 19.69 -0.25
CA THR A 102 -2.65 20.00 -1.67
C THR A 102 -2.96 18.75 -2.51
N VAL A 103 -4.07 18.77 -3.24
CA VAL A 103 -4.38 17.76 -4.27
C VAL A 103 -3.43 17.93 -5.46
N ALA A 104 -2.71 16.87 -5.81
CA ALA A 104 -1.78 16.85 -6.93
C ALA A 104 -2.53 16.79 -8.25
N CYS A 105 -2.31 17.79 -9.12
CA CYS A 105 -2.66 17.68 -10.53
C CYS A 105 -1.53 16.97 -11.30
N ARG A 106 -1.76 16.64 -12.58
CA ARG A 106 -0.77 15.97 -13.43
C ARG A 106 0.60 16.65 -13.39
N LYS A 107 0.64 17.99 -13.50
CA LYS A 107 1.88 18.77 -13.49
C LYS A 107 2.60 18.67 -12.14
N THR A 108 1.91 19.01 -11.04
CA THR A 108 2.50 18.91 -9.69
C THR A 108 2.98 17.50 -9.37
N PHE A 109 2.24 16.47 -9.82
CA PHE A 109 2.65 15.08 -9.66
C PHE A 109 3.95 14.77 -10.40
N PHE A 110 4.07 15.20 -11.65
CA PHE A 110 5.27 15.00 -12.47
C PHE A 110 6.47 15.77 -11.92
N ASP A 111 6.29 17.05 -11.59
CA ASP A 111 7.32 17.89 -10.96
C ASP A 111 7.80 17.29 -9.62
N THR A 112 6.89 16.67 -8.86
CA THR A 112 7.24 15.95 -7.62
C THR A 112 8.10 14.73 -7.91
N PHE A 113 7.70 13.95 -8.90
CA PHE A 113 8.39 12.74 -9.27
C PHE A 113 9.83 13.03 -9.74
N GLU A 114 10.02 14.02 -10.62
CA GLU A 114 11.34 14.42 -11.09
C GLU A 114 12.27 14.88 -9.96
N LYS A 115 11.77 15.71 -9.03
CA LYS A 115 12.60 16.18 -7.91
C LYS A 115 12.93 15.06 -6.92
N LEU A 116 12.01 14.11 -6.72
CA LEU A 116 12.31 12.91 -5.94
C LEU A 116 13.40 12.08 -6.63
N LEU A 117 13.32 11.86 -7.95
CA LEU A 117 14.37 11.14 -8.68
C LEU A 117 15.74 11.79 -8.50
N VAL A 118 15.84 13.12 -8.63
CA VAL A 118 17.10 13.85 -8.39
C VAL A 118 17.58 13.67 -6.94
N ALA A 119 16.67 13.77 -5.96
CA ALA A 119 17.02 13.61 -4.55
C ALA A 119 17.48 12.19 -4.19
N PHE A 120 17.00 11.18 -4.91
CA PHE A 120 17.42 9.78 -4.76
C PHE A 120 18.61 9.41 -5.66
N ASN A 121 19.01 10.27 -6.61
CA ASN A 121 20.14 10.04 -7.52
C ASN A 121 21.46 10.53 -6.90
N VAL A 122 21.76 9.99 -5.72
CA VAL A 122 22.97 10.23 -4.93
C VAL A 122 23.53 8.88 -4.48
N GLU A 123 24.83 8.79 -4.20
CA GLU A 123 25.47 7.53 -3.80
C GLU A 123 24.89 6.97 -2.49
N ASP A 124 24.57 7.85 -1.54
CA ASP A 124 24.01 7.49 -0.25
C ASP A 124 22.50 7.76 -0.19
N MET A 125 21.76 6.89 0.51
CA MET A 125 20.32 7.07 0.69
C MET A 125 20.00 8.45 1.32
N PRO A 126 19.14 9.27 0.70
CA PRO A 126 18.83 10.59 1.23
C PRO A 126 18.15 10.48 2.59
N SER A 127 18.47 11.42 3.48
CA SER A 127 17.87 11.44 4.82
C SER A 127 16.35 11.67 4.74
N PRO A 128 15.56 11.13 5.69
CA PRO A 128 14.12 11.41 5.75
C PRO A 128 13.78 12.90 5.79
N ALA A 129 14.63 13.72 6.41
CA ALA A 129 14.46 15.18 6.45
C ALA A 129 14.62 15.82 5.05
N SER A 130 15.62 15.38 4.28
CA SER A 130 15.85 15.85 2.91
C SER A 130 14.68 15.49 2.00
N ILE A 131 14.15 14.26 2.11
CA ILE A 131 12.96 13.82 1.36
C ILE A 131 11.74 14.67 1.76
N LEU A 132 11.53 14.90 3.07
CA LEU A 132 10.43 15.73 3.56
C LEU A 132 10.51 17.16 3.00
N GLN A 133 11.70 17.79 3.02
CA GLN A 133 11.91 19.14 2.50
C GLN A 133 11.52 19.26 1.02
N VAL A 134 11.92 18.30 0.18
CA VAL A 134 11.54 18.26 -1.23
C VAL A 134 10.02 18.21 -1.38
N THR A 135 9.36 17.34 -0.62
CA THR A 135 7.90 17.17 -0.70
C THR A 135 7.13 18.41 -0.23
N VAL A 136 7.59 19.06 0.85
CA VAL A 136 6.99 20.30 1.39
C VAL A 136 7.17 21.47 0.43
N TYR A 137 8.37 21.65 -0.12
CA TYR A 137 8.67 22.72 -1.08
C TYR A 137 7.72 22.67 -2.28
N ILE A 138 7.45 21.48 -2.81
CA ILE A 138 6.58 21.30 -3.98
C ILE A 138 5.11 21.55 -3.63
N ALA A 139 4.66 21.12 -2.45
CA ALA A 139 3.31 21.41 -1.99
C ALA A 139 3.07 22.93 -1.86
N LEU A 140 4.06 23.68 -1.36
CA LEU A 140 4.00 25.14 -1.24
C LEU A 140 4.06 25.84 -2.60
N ASP A 141 4.98 25.45 -3.49
CA ASP A 141 5.09 26.00 -4.85
C ASP A 141 3.80 25.79 -5.65
N ALA A 142 3.17 24.62 -5.53
CA ALA A 142 1.89 24.32 -6.15
C ALA A 142 0.72 25.16 -5.60
N GLN A 143 0.80 25.60 -4.35
CA GLN A 143 -0.21 26.46 -3.72
C GLN A 143 -0.02 27.93 -4.13
N ILE A 144 1.22 28.41 -4.22
CA ILE A 144 1.55 29.76 -4.69
C ILE A 144 1.12 29.96 -6.14
N ARG A 145 1.36 28.99 -7.02
CA ARG A 145 0.99 29.09 -8.45
C ARG A 145 -0.52 29.04 -8.73
N LYS A 146 -1.35 28.79 -7.71
CA LYS A 146 -2.81 28.85 -7.80
C LYS A 146 -3.38 30.21 -7.38
N LEU A 147 -2.55 31.09 -6.79
CA LEU A 147 -2.86 32.50 -6.50
C LEU A 147 -2.45 33.37 -7.69
#